data_AF-A0A7C2VGD4-F1
#
_entry.id   AF-A0A7C2VGD4-F1
#
_cell.length_a   1.000
_cell.length_b   1.000
_cell.length_c   1.000
_cell.angle_alpha   90.00
_cell.angle_beta   90.00
_cell.angle_gamma   90.00
#
_symmetry.space_group_name_H-M   'P 1'
#
loop_
_entity.id
_entity.type
_entity.pdbx_description
1 polymer ?
#
loop_
_entity_poly.entity_id
_entity_poly.type
_entity_poly.pdbx_seq_one_letter_code
_entity_poly.pdbx_strand_id
1 'polypeptide(L)'
;MVWFTKREIAYYIILRHVFRDGTFNLGEAITVLSLFGSKRTARKVIKLLLSRGLIEKVGDLVYRIKDLEPALANNLRNYIIQRMYRRLRSVGLDVSLKDEIIKPKVVIRNCNDNLKTVLSSLDKVVEFECL
;
A
#
# COMPACT_ATOMS: atom_id res chain seq x y z
N MET A 1 2.47 -2.62 13.55
CA MET A 1 2.18 -3.28 12.27
C MET A 1 0.72 -3.71 12.30
N VAL A 2 -0.19 -2.95 11.69
CA VAL A 2 -1.59 -3.42 11.53
C VAL A 2 -1.71 -3.92 10.10
N TRP A 3 -1.38 -5.19 9.92
CA TRP A 3 -1.65 -5.94 8.69
C TRP A 3 -3.16 -5.98 8.43
N PHE A 4 -3.56 -6.32 7.20
CA PHE A 4 -4.98 -6.58 6.92
C PHE A 4 -5.42 -7.88 7.60
N THR A 5 -6.53 -7.85 8.33
CA THR A 5 -7.11 -9.10 8.82
C THR A 5 -7.63 -9.93 7.64
N LYS A 6 -7.69 -11.27 7.79
CA LYS A 6 -8.25 -12.15 6.74
C LYS A 6 -9.62 -11.67 6.25
N ARG A 7 -10.44 -11.13 7.16
CA ARG A 7 -11.75 -10.56 6.85
C ARG A 7 -11.66 -9.30 5.99
N GLU A 8 -10.75 -8.38 6.30
CA GLU A 8 -10.58 -7.15 5.52
C GLU A 8 -10.15 -7.46 4.08
N ILE A 9 -9.22 -8.41 3.90
CA ILE A 9 -8.79 -8.86 2.57
C ILE A 9 -9.95 -9.52 1.83
N ALA A 10 -10.68 -10.44 2.48
CA ALA A 10 -11.83 -11.10 1.86
C ALA A 10 -12.88 -10.08 1.41
N TYR A 11 -13.19 -9.09 2.24
CA TYR A 11 -14.15 -8.04 1.93
C TYR A 11 -13.68 -7.17 0.77
N TYR A 12 -12.38 -6.81 0.71
CA TYR A 12 -11.81 -6.14 -0.44
C TYR A 12 -11.98 -6.96 -1.73
N ILE A 13 -11.66 -8.25 -1.70
CA ILE A 13 -11.77 -9.15 -2.86
C ILE A 13 -13.23 -9.24 -3.35
N ILE A 14 -14.18 -9.40 -2.43
CA ILE A 14 -15.62 -9.45 -2.74
C ILE A 14 -16.05 -8.14 -3.41
N LEU A 15 -15.71 -6.99 -2.81
CA LEU A 15 -16.04 -5.70 -3.38
C LEU A 15 -15.40 -5.54 -4.77
N ARG A 16 -14.14 -5.94 -4.98
CA ARG A 16 -13.46 -5.87 -6.29
C ARG A 16 -14.13 -6.75 -7.34
N HIS A 17 -14.60 -7.92 -6.97
CA HIS A 17 -15.33 -8.78 -7.90
C HIS A 17 -16.69 -8.21 -8.32
N VAL A 18 -17.41 -7.62 -7.36
CA VAL A 18 -18.75 -7.10 -7.60
C VAL A 18 -18.71 -5.79 -8.38
N PHE A 19 -17.87 -4.84 -7.96
CA PHE A 19 -17.85 -3.49 -8.53
C PHE A 19 -16.80 -3.31 -9.62
N ARG A 20 -15.80 -4.21 -9.73
CA ARG A 20 -14.71 -4.17 -10.72
C ARG A 20 -14.06 -2.78 -10.76
N ASP A 21 -14.06 -2.14 -11.93
CA ASP A 21 -13.53 -0.79 -12.16
C ASP A 21 -14.63 0.29 -12.12
N GLY A 22 -15.86 -0.13 -11.80
CA GLY A 22 -17.01 0.74 -11.62
C GLY A 22 -16.96 1.54 -10.31
N THR A 23 -17.97 2.39 -10.13
CA THR A 23 -18.18 3.15 -8.91
C THR A 23 -19.32 2.55 -8.10
N PHE A 24 -19.34 2.83 -6.81
CA PHE A 24 -20.39 2.39 -5.90
C PHE A 24 -20.59 3.40 -4.78
N ASN A 25 -21.77 3.39 -4.17
CA ASN A 25 -22.03 4.14 -2.95
C ASN A 25 -21.87 3.27 -1.69
N LEU A 26 -21.79 3.93 -0.53
CA LEU A 26 -21.60 3.22 0.75
C LEU A 26 -22.72 2.21 1.04
N GLY A 27 -23.97 2.50 0.65
CA GLY A 27 -25.11 1.62 0.84
C GLY A 27 -24.99 0.31 0.07
N GLU A 28 -24.62 0.40 -1.21
CA GLU A 28 -24.39 -0.76 -2.09
C GLU A 28 -23.31 -1.68 -1.52
N ALA A 29 -22.15 -1.11 -1.14
CA ALA A 29 -21.06 -1.89 -0.55
C ALA A 29 -21.47 -2.56 0.77
N ILE A 30 -22.24 -1.87 1.61
CA ILE A 30 -22.76 -2.47 2.86
C ILE A 30 -23.73 -3.62 2.55
N THR A 31 -24.62 -3.44 1.57
CA THR A 31 -25.57 -4.49 1.17
C THR A 31 -24.84 -5.75 0.72
N VAL A 32 -23.87 -5.62 -0.18
CA VAL A 32 -23.02 -6.73 -0.64
C VAL A 32 -22.32 -7.42 0.54
N LEU A 33 -21.62 -6.64 1.38
CA LEU A 33 -20.84 -7.20 2.49
C LEU A 33 -21.70 -7.74 3.63
N SER A 34 -22.97 -7.33 3.72
CA SER A 34 -23.89 -7.80 4.75
C SER A 34 -24.29 -9.27 4.57
N LEU A 35 -24.10 -9.83 3.37
CA LEU A 35 -24.25 -11.27 3.12
C LEU A 35 -23.20 -12.11 3.85
N PHE A 36 -22.08 -11.51 4.25
CA PHE A 36 -20.93 -12.20 4.85
C PHE A 36 -20.67 -11.78 6.31
N GLY A 37 -21.49 -10.87 6.86
CA GLY A 37 -21.37 -10.43 8.24
C GLY A 37 -22.23 -9.22 8.57
N SER A 38 -22.09 -8.68 9.79
CA SER A 38 -22.95 -7.57 10.22
C SER A 38 -22.70 -6.29 9.40
N LYS A 39 -23.76 -5.49 9.18
CA LYS A 39 -23.66 -4.15 8.57
C LYS A 39 -22.67 -3.23 9.33
N ARG A 40 -22.56 -3.39 10.66
CA ARG A 40 -21.59 -2.68 11.50
C ARG A 40 -20.16 -3.05 11.12
N THR A 41 -19.88 -4.34 10.93
CA THR A 41 -18.57 -4.84 10.49
C THR A 41 -18.26 -4.36 9.07
N ALA A 42 -19.21 -4.44 8.15
CA ALA A 42 -19.06 -3.94 6.79
C ALA A 42 -18.64 -2.46 6.77
N ARG A 43 -19.35 -1.59 7.49
CA ARG A 43 -18.99 -0.16 7.63
C ARG A 43 -17.58 0.05 8.16
N LYS A 44 -17.20 -0.69 9.21
CA LYS A 44 -15.84 -0.60 9.78
C LYS A 44 -14.78 -0.97 8.75
N VAL A 45 -14.98 -2.07 8.02
CA VAL A 45 -14.05 -2.53 6.99
C VAL A 45 -13.97 -1.52 5.85
N ILE A 46 -15.09 -1.01 5.33
CA ILE A 46 -15.10 -0.01 4.25
C ILE A 46 -14.32 1.25 4.68
N LYS A 47 -14.54 1.76 5.89
CA LYS A 47 -13.80 2.91 6.42
C LYS A 47 -12.29 2.63 6.50
N LEU A 48 -11.91 1.41 6.91
CA LEU A 48 -10.52 0.97 6.96
C LEU A 48 -9.91 0.89 5.55
N LEU A 49 -10.60 0.27 4.59
CA LEU A 49 -10.16 0.18 3.20
C LEU A 49 -9.96 1.57 2.57
N LEU A 50 -10.85 2.51 2.86
CA LEU A 50 -10.71 3.92 2.45
C LEU A 50 -9.46 4.56 3.08
N SER A 51 -9.29 4.43 4.41
CA SER A 51 -8.12 5.00 5.10
C SER A 51 -6.78 4.43 4.64
N ARG A 52 -6.78 3.19 4.11
CA ARG A 52 -5.59 2.51 3.58
C ARG A 52 -5.42 2.66 2.08
N GLY A 53 -6.27 3.46 1.41
CA GLY A 53 -6.16 3.71 -0.02
C GLY A 53 -6.49 2.51 -0.91
N LEU A 54 -7.20 1.50 -0.41
CA LEU A 54 -7.76 0.42 -1.24
C LEU A 54 -9.08 0.82 -1.90
N ILE A 55 -9.72 1.86 -1.36
CA ILE A 55 -10.90 2.52 -1.93
C ILE A 55 -10.58 4.01 -1.96
N GLU A 56 -11.06 4.71 -2.96
CA GLU A 56 -11.00 6.18 -3.04
C GLU A 56 -12.39 6.78 -3.20
N LYS A 57 -12.57 8.00 -2.70
CA LYS A 57 -13.78 8.81 -2.91
C LYS A 57 -13.58 9.59 -4.22
N VAL A 58 -14.48 9.41 -5.19
CA VAL A 58 -14.40 10.04 -6.53
C VAL A 58 -15.49 11.09 -6.77
N GLY A 59 -16.43 11.22 -5.84
CA GLY A 59 -17.52 12.20 -5.87
C GLY A 59 -18.25 12.19 -4.53
N ASP A 60 -19.35 12.94 -4.40
CA ASP A 60 -20.07 12.91 -3.13
C ASP A 60 -20.81 11.58 -2.94
N LEU A 61 -20.52 10.91 -1.83
CA LEU A 61 -20.98 9.53 -1.53
C LEU A 61 -20.64 8.46 -2.58
N VAL A 62 -19.76 8.76 -3.56
CA VAL A 62 -19.34 7.84 -4.61
C VAL A 62 -17.89 7.40 -4.39
N TYR A 63 -17.67 6.10 -4.46
CA TYR A 63 -16.39 5.44 -4.22
C TYR A 63 -15.99 4.57 -5.40
N ARG A 64 -14.68 4.30 -5.52
CA ARG A 64 -14.09 3.37 -6.49
C ARG A 64 -13.04 2.50 -5.79
N ILE A 65 -12.90 1.26 -6.24
CA ILE A 65 -11.87 0.33 -5.73
C ILE A 65 -10.56 0.59 -6.46
N LYS A 66 -9.47 0.72 -5.71
CA LYS A 66 -8.12 0.82 -6.28
C LYS A 66 -7.49 -0.55 -6.44
N ASP A 67 -6.51 -0.62 -7.32
CA ASP A 67 -5.71 -1.84 -7.47
C ASP A 67 -4.93 -2.15 -6.20
N LEU A 68 -4.86 -3.44 -5.89
CA LEU A 68 -4.31 -3.94 -4.63
C LEU A 68 -2.83 -3.62 -4.51
N GLU A 69 -2.07 -3.87 -5.57
CA GLU A 69 -0.62 -3.71 -5.60
C GLU A 69 -0.16 -2.29 -5.26
N PRO A 70 -0.61 -1.22 -5.94
CA PRO A 70 -0.18 0.14 -5.62
C PRO A 70 -0.62 0.58 -4.21
N ALA A 71 -1.80 0.15 -3.75
CA ALA A 71 -2.25 0.44 -2.39
C ALA A 71 -1.36 -0.26 -1.34
N LEU A 72 -1.02 -1.54 -1.53
CA LEU A 72 -0.12 -2.27 -0.64
C LEU A 72 1.29 -1.67 -0.66
N ALA A 73 1.82 -1.33 -1.83
CA ALA A 73 3.13 -0.68 -1.96
C ALA A 73 3.20 0.60 -1.13
N ASN A 74 2.15 1.43 -1.17
CA ASN A 74 2.08 2.64 -0.36
C ASN A 74 2.02 2.34 1.16
N ASN A 75 1.19 1.39 1.58
CA ASN A 75 1.08 0.99 2.99
C ASN A 75 2.37 0.37 3.54
N LEU A 76 3.11 -0.35 2.71
CA LEU A 76 4.33 -1.07 3.08
C LEU A 76 5.61 -0.28 2.84
N ARG A 77 5.54 0.88 2.19
CA ARG A 77 6.68 1.72 1.81
C ARG A 77 7.68 1.90 2.95
N ASN A 78 7.22 2.44 4.08
CA ASN A 78 8.08 2.70 5.24
C ASN A 78 8.68 1.42 5.83
N TYR A 79 7.90 0.33 5.84
CA TYR A 79 8.39 -0.96 6.31
C TYR A 79 9.49 -1.52 5.41
N ILE A 80 9.30 -1.48 4.09
CA ILE A 80 10.29 -1.92 3.10
C ILE A 80 11.58 -1.12 3.25
N ILE A 81 11.49 0.21 3.32
CA ILE A 81 12.65 1.10 3.46
C ILE A 81 13.43 0.78 4.74
N GLN A 82 12.75 0.69 5.88
CA GLN A 82 13.40 0.38 7.15
C GLN A 82 14.08 -0.98 7.12
N ARG A 83 13.46 -1.98 6.47
CA ARG A 83 14.04 -3.32 6.34
C ARG A 83 15.29 -3.31 5.47
N MET A 84 15.24 -2.61 4.34
CA MET A 84 16.38 -2.42 3.44
C MET A 84 17.53 -1.68 4.13
N TYR A 85 17.24 -0.52 4.74
CA TYR A 85 18.22 0.29 5.46
C TYR A 85 18.99 -0.52 6.52
N ARG A 86 18.26 -1.27 7.36
CA ARG A 86 18.88 -2.14 8.38
C ARG A 86 19.77 -3.20 7.76
N ARG A 87 19.33 -3.83 6.67
CA ARG A 87 20.12 -4.85 5.98
C ARG A 87 21.38 -4.25 5.36
N LEU A 88 21.29 -3.14 4.65
CA LEU A 88 22.44 -2.50 4.01
C LEU A 88 23.49 -2.07 5.04
N ARG A 89 23.07 -1.48 6.17
CA ARG A 89 23.99 -1.18 7.28
C ARG A 89 24.65 -2.43 7.87
N SER A 90 23.91 -3.53 8.04
CA SER A 90 24.50 -4.78 8.56
C SER A 90 25.55 -5.41 7.63
N VAL A 91 25.52 -5.07 6.34
CA VAL A 91 26.51 -5.53 5.35
C VAL A 91 27.71 -4.56 5.28
N GLY A 92 27.72 -3.51 6.10
CA GLY A 92 28.84 -2.56 6.21
C GLY A 92 28.74 -1.37 5.25
N LEU A 93 27.60 -1.15 4.59
CA LEU A 93 27.40 0.01 3.71
C LEU A 93 27.05 1.26 4.51
N ASP A 94 27.63 2.40 4.11
CA ASP A 94 27.26 3.72 4.63
C ASP A 94 25.98 4.19 3.93
N VAL A 95 24.87 4.14 4.67
CA VAL A 95 23.52 4.45 4.17
C VAL A 95 22.88 5.54 5.00
N SER A 96 22.30 6.53 4.30
CA SER A 96 21.49 7.59 4.89
C SER A 96 20.09 7.61 4.27
N LEU A 97 19.09 7.89 5.12
CA LEU A 97 17.70 8.09 4.71
C LEU A 97 17.41 9.58 4.69
N LYS A 98 16.88 10.08 3.57
CA LYS A 98 16.32 11.42 3.48
C LYS A 98 14.80 11.28 3.31
N ASP A 99 14.06 11.77 4.30
CA ASP A 99 12.61 11.81 4.24
C ASP A 99 12.19 13.00 3.36
N GLU A 100 11.99 12.73 2.06
CA GLU A 100 11.42 13.72 1.15
C GLU A 100 9.90 13.57 1.08
N ILE A 101 9.21 14.70 0.89
CA ILE A 101 7.74 14.82 0.94
C ILE A 101 7.04 13.91 -0.09
N ILE A 102 7.70 13.63 -1.22
CA ILE A 102 7.13 12.89 -2.35
C ILE A 102 7.58 11.42 -2.33
N LYS A 103 8.89 11.19 -2.14
CA LYS A 103 9.47 9.85 -2.18
C LYS A 103 10.71 9.79 -1.29
N PRO A 104 10.73 8.92 -0.27
CA PRO A 104 11.92 8.77 0.57
C PRO A 104 13.10 8.33 -0.29
N LYS A 105 14.22 9.02 -0.10
CA LYS A 105 15.45 8.84 -0.86
C LYS A 105 16.47 8.09 -0.01
N VAL A 106 16.96 6.97 -0.54
CA VAL A 106 18.00 6.14 0.09
C VAL A 106 19.31 6.44 -0.62
N VAL A 107 20.25 7.03 0.11
CA VAL A 107 21.58 7.34 -0.42
C VAL A 107 22.56 6.28 0.09
N ILE A 108 23.25 5.61 -0.85
CA ILE A 108 24.21 4.54 -0.58
C ILE A 108 25.57 4.97 -1.11
N ARG A 109 26.60 5.00 -0.26
CA ARG A 109 27.99 5.21 -0.70
C ARG A 109 28.66 3.87 -1.02
N ASN A 110 29.53 3.83 -2.03
CA ASN A 110 30.23 2.61 -2.51
C ASN A 110 29.30 1.50 -3.00
N CYS A 111 28.39 1.87 -3.89
CA CYS A 111 27.39 0.98 -4.47
C CYS A 111 27.97 0.15 -5.63
N ASN A 112 27.93 -1.18 -5.52
CA ASN A 112 28.37 -2.07 -6.61
C ASN A 112 27.31 -2.22 -7.72
N ASP A 113 27.71 -2.63 -8.93
CA ASP A 113 26.80 -2.66 -10.09
C ASP A 113 25.65 -3.65 -9.93
N ASN A 114 25.87 -4.79 -9.25
CA ASN A 114 24.81 -5.74 -8.94
C ASN A 114 23.74 -5.15 -8.00
N LEU A 115 24.12 -4.33 -7.02
CA LEU A 115 23.16 -3.61 -6.17
C LEU A 115 22.35 -2.62 -7.01
N LYS A 116 22.99 -1.87 -7.92
CA LYS A 116 22.29 -0.89 -8.76
C LYS A 116 21.18 -1.54 -9.57
N THR A 117 21.45 -2.68 -10.21
CA THR A 117 20.45 -3.40 -11.03
C THR A 117 19.26 -3.88 -10.21
N VAL A 118 19.48 -4.36 -8.99
CA VAL A 118 18.40 -4.81 -8.11
C VAL A 118 17.62 -3.61 -7.56
N LEU A 119 18.31 -2.54 -7.18
CA LEU A 119 17.67 -1.35 -6.62
C LEU A 119 16.82 -0.59 -7.65
N SER A 120 17.26 -0.53 -8.92
CA SER A 120 16.48 0.09 -9.99
C SER A 120 15.13 -0.62 -10.23
N SER A 121 15.04 -1.91 -9.94
CA SER A 121 13.75 -2.63 -10.01
C SER A 121 12.73 -2.17 -8.94
N LEU A 122 13.22 -1.54 -7.88
CA LEU A 122 12.42 -1.01 -6.75
C LEU A 122 12.15 0.50 -6.87
N ASP A 123 12.52 1.13 -7.98
CA ASP A 123 12.32 2.57 -8.22
C ASP A 123 10.85 2.97 -8.19
N LYS A 124 9.89 2.05 -8.36
CA LYS A 124 8.46 2.38 -8.18
C LYS A 124 8.09 2.66 -6.72
N VAL A 125 8.91 2.23 -5.75
CA VAL A 125 8.60 2.28 -4.31
C VAL A 125 9.46 3.34 -3.60
N VAL A 126 10.75 3.43 -3.94
CA VAL A 126 11.78 4.24 -3.25
C VAL A 126 12.72 4.86 -4.28
N GLU A 127 13.31 6.03 -4.02
CA GLU A 127 14.39 6.57 -4.86
C GLU A 127 15.75 6.17 -4.31
N PHE A 128 16.64 5.72 -5.19
CA PHE A 128 18.00 5.33 -4.84
C PHE A 128 19.01 6.27 -5.47
N GLU A 129 19.97 6.71 -4.68
CA GLU A 129 21.13 7.47 -5.15
C GLU A 129 22.40 6.74 -4.70
N CYS A 130 23.16 6.26 -5.67
CA CYS A 130 24.43 5.60 -5.44
C CYS A 130 25.57 6.60 -5.68
N LEU A 131 26.29 6.93 -4.61
CA LEU A 131 27.46 7.82 -4.58
C LEU A 131 28.77 7.02 -4.56
#